data_AF-A0A2U9IB93-F1
#
_entry.id   AF-A0A2U9IB93-F1
#
_cell.length_a   1.000
_cell.length_b   1.000
_cell.length_c   1.000
_cell.angle_alpha   90.00
_cell.angle_beta   90.00
_cell.angle_gamma   90.00
#
_symmetry.space_group_name_H-M   'P 1'
#
loop_
_entity.id
_entity.type
_entity.pdbx_description
1 polymer ?
#
loop_
_entity_poly.entity_id
_entity_poly.type
_entity_poly.pdbx_seq_one_letter_code
_entity_poly.pdbx_strand_id
1 'polypeptide(L)'
;MILTLLKFEIKGEQFFPSQIKGKIALQKNVVLIVKTQARALYVDYIGNDSNIGAYNPPVFLSGKIYFYEVVKIPEEYSSYIKCIAKEIENKLNPLYKNKNLNCKDDITVVVK
;
A
#
# COMPACT_ATOMS: atom_id res chain seq x y z
N MET A 1 28.45 -3.61 -4.38
CA MET A 1 27.01 -3.83 -4.16
C MET A 1 26.53 -2.72 -3.24
N ILE A 2 25.76 -1.75 -3.75
CA ILE A 2 25.31 -0.59 -2.97
C ILE A 2 23.95 -0.97 -2.37
N LEU A 3 23.90 -1.24 -1.06
CA LEU A 3 22.62 -1.39 -0.36
C LEU A 3 21.97 -0.01 -0.22
N THR A 4 20.79 0.15 -0.81
CA THR A 4 19.99 1.37 -0.60
C THR A 4 19.07 1.14 0.59
N LEU A 5 19.28 1.90 1.67
CA LEU A 5 18.45 1.87 2.87
C LEU A 5 17.38 2.95 2.76
N LEU A 6 16.11 2.54 2.68
CA LEU A 6 14.98 3.46 2.69
C LEU A 6 14.30 3.40 4.06
N LYS A 7 14.25 4.55 4.77
CA LYS A 7 13.57 4.65 6.06
C LYS A 7 12.26 5.40 5.91
N PHE A 8 11.15 4.73 6.20
CA PHE A 8 9.81 5.32 6.14
C PHE A 8 9.07 5.12 7.45
N GLU A 9 8.41 6.18 7.91
CA GLU A 9 7.35 6.05 8.90
C GLU A 9 6.06 5.66 8.18
N ILE A 10 5.40 4.57 8.61
CA ILE A 10 4.03 4.30 8.14
C ILE A 10 3.12 5.30 8.85
N LYS A 11 2.90 6.46 8.23
CA LYS A 11 1.82 7.37 8.59
C LYS A 11 0.86 7.44 7.43
N GLY A 12 -0.13 6.56 7.45
CA GLY A 12 -1.23 6.58 6.50
C GLY A 12 -2.40 7.42 7.00
N GLU A 13 -3.09 8.06 6.06
CA GLU A 13 -4.39 8.67 6.33
C GLU A 13 -5.50 7.63 6.14
N GLN A 14 -6.50 7.61 7.03
CA GLN A 14 -7.60 6.64 6.95
C GLN A 14 -8.75 7.16 6.11
N PHE A 15 -9.29 6.30 5.25
CA PHE A 15 -10.39 6.61 4.35
C PHE A 15 -11.39 5.46 4.29
N PHE A 16 -12.67 5.82 4.25
CA PHE A 16 -13.74 4.90 3.89
C PHE A 16 -13.70 4.60 2.38
N PRO A 17 -14.19 3.42 1.95
CA PRO A 17 -14.22 3.07 0.53
C PRO A 17 -14.90 4.11 -0.38
N SER A 18 -15.94 4.79 0.12
CA SER A 18 -16.62 5.88 -0.60
C SER A 18 -15.72 7.10 -0.86
N GLN A 19 -14.74 7.35 0.02
CA GLN A 19 -13.83 8.49 -0.10
C GLN A 19 -12.70 8.24 -1.11
N ILE A 20 -12.37 6.98 -1.39
CA ILE A 20 -11.35 6.58 -2.37
C ILE A 20 -11.69 7.06 -3.76
N LYS A 21 -12.94 6.82 -4.19
CA LYS A 21 -13.43 7.21 -5.52
C LYS A 21 -13.83 8.68 -5.62
N GLY A 22 -13.81 9.41 -4.51
CA GLY A 22 -14.11 10.85 -4.45
C GLY A 22 -12.90 11.67 -4.05
N LYS A 23 -12.82 12.00 -2.75
CA LYS A 23 -11.87 12.95 -2.16
C LYS A 23 -10.42 12.75 -2.61
N ILE A 24 -9.98 11.50 -2.73
CA ILE A 24 -8.58 11.20 -3.04
C ILE A 24 -8.38 10.54 -4.40
N ALA A 25 -9.39 10.50 -5.27
CA ALA A 25 -9.40 9.72 -6.51
C ALA A 25 -8.20 9.97 -7.45
N LEU A 26 -7.62 11.16 -7.42
CA LEU A 26 -6.48 11.56 -8.25
C LEU A 26 -5.11 11.24 -7.62
N GLN A 27 -5.06 10.72 -6.40
CA GLN A 27 -3.80 10.38 -5.76
C GLN A 27 -3.12 9.20 -6.46
N LYS A 28 -1.80 9.34 -6.59
CA LYS A 28 -0.86 8.38 -7.20
C LYS A 28 0.25 8.05 -6.21
N ASN A 29 1.05 7.03 -6.49
CA ASN A 29 2.18 6.60 -5.65
C ASN A 29 1.75 6.36 -4.21
N VAL A 30 0.74 5.53 -4.01
CA VAL A 30 0.24 5.21 -2.68
C VAL A 30 0.32 3.72 -2.41
N VAL A 31 0.64 3.36 -1.17
CA VAL A 31 0.41 2.01 -0.65
C VAL A 31 -0.94 2.00 0.06
N LEU A 32 -1.75 1.00 -0.27
CA LEU A 32 -3.09 0.78 0.27
C LEU A 32 -3.03 -0.34 1.29
N ILE A 33 -3.25 -0.01 2.56
CA ILE A 33 -3.44 -0.99 3.61
C ILE A 33 -4.94 -1.14 3.83
N VAL A 34 -5.51 -2.24 3.36
CA VAL A 34 -6.90 -2.60 3.63
C VAL A 34 -6.95 -3.23 5.02
N LYS A 35 -7.74 -2.66 5.93
CA LYS A 35 -7.80 -3.12 7.33
C LYS A 35 -9.19 -2.98 7.93
N THR A 36 -9.44 -3.78 8.96
CA THR A 36 -10.55 -3.57 9.89
C THR A 36 -10.01 -2.85 11.14
N GLN A 37 -10.88 -2.61 12.12
CA GLN A 37 -10.45 -2.07 13.42
C GLN A 37 -9.48 -3.03 14.14
N ALA A 38 -9.58 -4.33 13.87
CA ALA A 38 -8.81 -5.35 14.57
C ALA A 38 -7.48 -5.72 13.88
N ARG A 39 -7.44 -5.76 12.54
CA ARG A 39 -6.25 -6.22 11.81
C ARG A 39 -6.17 -5.73 10.37
N ALA A 40 -4.96 -5.79 9.81
CA ALA A 40 -4.74 -5.69 8.37
C ALA A 40 -5.31 -6.92 7.64
N LEU A 41 -6.02 -6.66 6.55
CA LEU A 41 -6.62 -7.68 5.68
C LEU A 41 -5.76 -7.92 4.44
N TYR A 42 -5.25 -6.86 3.83
CA TYR A 42 -4.53 -6.92 2.56
C TYR A 42 -3.68 -5.67 2.36
N VAL A 43 -2.57 -5.78 1.63
CA VAL A 43 -1.73 -4.64 1.23
C VAL A 43 -1.61 -4.63 -0.29
N ASP A 44 -1.81 -3.47 -0.89
CA ASP A 44 -1.63 -3.24 -2.32
C ASP A 44 -0.96 -1.90 -2.59
N TYR A 45 -0.72 -1.57 -3.85
CA TYR A 45 -0.16 -0.28 -4.24
C TYR A 45 -0.79 0.28 -5.51
N ILE A 46 -0.71 1.60 -5.65
CA ILE A 46 -1.02 2.34 -6.87
C ILE A 46 0.26 3.05 -7.29
N GLY A 47 0.77 2.66 -8.46
CA GLY A 47 1.96 3.26 -9.06
C GLY A 47 1.74 4.68 -9.58
N ASN A 48 2.71 5.14 -10.37
CA ASN A 48 2.72 6.48 -10.96
C ASN A 48 1.87 6.58 -12.25
N ASP A 49 1.60 5.43 -12.85
CA ASP A 49 0.87 5.21 -14.09
C ASP A 49 -0.66 5.14 -13.90
N SER A 50 -1.13 5.04 -12.65
CA SER A 50 -2.55 4.94 -12.32
C SER A 50 -2.91 5.79 -11.11
N ASN A 51 -4.20 5.98 -10.87
CA ASN A 51 -4.72 6.74 -9.74
C ASN A 51 -5.59 5.83 -8.86
N ILE A 52 -5.65 6.15 -7.57
CA ILE A 52 -6.41 5.37 -6.60
C ILE A 52 -7.92 5.31 -6.93
N GLY A 53 -8.47 6.29 -7.64
CA GLY A 53 -9.88 6.28 -8.06
C GLY A 53 -10.23 5.12 -9.01
N ALA A 54 -9.25 4.62 -9.76
CA ALA A 54 -9.39 3.46 -10.64
C ALA A 54 -9.18 2.13 -9.92
N TYR A 55 -8.73 2.16 -8.66
CA TYR A 55 -8.51 0.95 -7.87
C TYR A 55 -9.82 0.22 -7.61
N ASN A 56 -9.81 -1.08 -7.91
CA ASN A 56 -10.87 -1.99 -7.51
C ASN A 56 -10.30 -3.01 -6.51
N PRO A 57 -10.88 -3.11 -5.30
CA PRO A 57 -10.43 -4.07 -4.31
C PRO A 57 -10.62 -5.51 -4.83
N PRO A 58 -9.71 -6.43 -4.47
CA PRO A 58 -9.87 -7.84 -4.78
C PRO A 58 -11.22 -8.43 -4.36
N VAL A 59 -11.74 -9.37 -5.15
CA VAL A 59 -13.07 -9.99 -4.95
C VAL A 59 -13.24 -10.62 -3.57
N PHE A 60 -12.18 -11.16 -2.97
CA PHE A 60 -12.23 -11.75 -1.63
C PHE A 60 -12.52 -10.74 -0.50
N LEU A 61 -12.40 -9.43 -0.78
CA LEU A 61 -12.79 -8.36 0.12
C LEU A 61 -14.25 -7.94 -0.06
N SER A 62 -14.94 -8.44 -1.09
CA SER A 62 -16.35 -8.13 -1.33
C SER A 62 -17.21 -8.51 -0.12
N GLY A 63 -18.13 -7.61 0.25
CA GLY A 63 -19.02 -7.78 1.41
C GLY A 63 -18.35 -7.62 2.78
N LYS A 64 -17.03 -7.41 2.86
CA LYS A 64 -16.36 -7.10 4.14
C LYS A 64 -16.44 -5.61 4.45
N ILE A 65 -16.63 -5.27 5.72
CA ILE A 65 -16.51 -3.89 6.20
C ILE A 65 -15.02 -3.63 6.50
N TYR A 66 -14.43 -2.71 5.75
CA TYR A 66 -13.03 -2.32 5.91
C TYR A 66 -12.85 -0.84 5.59
N PHE A 67 -11.69 -0.32 5.96
CA PHE A 67 -11.21 0.99 5.58
C PHE A 67 -9.82 0.86 4.96
N TYR A 68 -9.43 1.91 4.26
CA TYR A 68 -8.10 2.05 3.68
C TYR A 68 -7.27 2.93 4.59
N GLU A 69 -6.08 2.48 4.94
CA GLU A 69 -5.02 3.35 5.38
C GLU A 69 -4.08 3.58 4.18
N VAL A 70 -4.04 4.82 3.72
CA VAL A 70 -3.35 5.21 2.48
C VAL A 70 -2.04 5.88 2.87
N VAL A 71 -0.93 5.26 2.50
CA VAL A 71 0.42 5.76 2.75
C VAL A 71 0.95 6.37 1.45
N LYS A 72 1.22 7.67 1.46
CA LYS A 72 1.79 8.36 0.30
C LYS A 72 3.28 8.08 0.22
N ILE A 73 3.73 7.68 -0.96
CA ILE A 73 5.14 7.45 -1.25
C ILE A 73 5.67 8.66 -2.04
N PRO A 74 6.73 9.33 -1.57
CA PRO A 74 7.37 10.40 -2.32
C PRO A 74 7.79 9.94 -3.72
N GLU A 75 7.72 10.84 -4.70
CA GLU A 75 7.93 10.51 -6.11
C GLU A 75 9.34 9.95 -6.39
N GLU A 76 10.35 10.41 -5.65
CA GLU A 76 11.72 9.90 -5.69
C GLU A 76 11.85 8.41 -5.37
N TYR A 77 10.86 7.84 -4.68
CA TYR A 77 10.79 6.41 -4.32
C TYR A 77 9.71 5.63 -5.07
N SER A 78 9.07 6.26 -6.07
CA SER A 78 7.99 5.62 -6.85
C SER A 78 8.43 4.33 -7.55
N SER A 79 9.69 4.25 -7.99
CA SER A 79 10.28 3.04 -8.58
C SER A 79 10.36 1.86 -7.60
N TYR A 80 10.34 2.14 -6.29
CA TYR A 80 10.45 1.16 -5.22
C TYR A 80 9.11 0.83 -4.56
N ILE A 81 8.00 1.36 -5.06
CA ILE A 81 6.70 1.24 -4.40
C ILE A 81 6.27 -0.21 -4.15
N LYS A 82 6.61 -1.14 -5.05
CA LYS A 82 6.32 -2.57 -4.89
C LYS A 82 7.11 -3.18 -3.73
N CYS A 83 8.39 -2.83 -3.61
CA CYS A 83 9.24 -3.23 -2.48
C CYS A 83 8.71 -2.65 -1.17
N ILE A 84 8.37 -1.36 -1.17
CA ILE A 84 7.83 -0.69 0.03
C ILE A 84 6.51 -1.37 0.46
N ALA A 85 5.60 -1.61 -0.48
CA ALA A 85 4.36 -2.34 -0.21
C ALA A 85 4.62 -3.75 0.30
N LYS A 86 5.62 -4.46 -0.24
CA LYS A 86 6.00 -5.80 0.22
C LYS A 86 6.50 -5.79 1.67
N GLU A 87 7.35 -4.83 2.01
CA GLU A 87 7.89 -4.70 3.37
C GLU A 87 6.81 -4.29 4.37
N ILE A 88 5.88 -3.42 3.97
CA ILE A 88 4.68 -3.11 4.75
C ILE A 88 3.82 -4.38 4.95
N GLU A 89 3.60 -5.18 3.90
CA GLU A 89 2.87 -6.45 3.99
C GLU A 89 3.55 -7.45 4.94
N ASN A 90 4.88 -7.54 4.91
CA ASN A 90 5.64 -8.42 5.79
C ASN A 90 5.50 -7.98 7.25
N LYS A 91 5.65 -6.68 7.53
CA LYS A 91 5.52 -6.11 8.88
C LYS A 91 4.11 -6.26 9.46
N LEU A 92 3.08 -5.98 8.66
CA LEU A 92 1.69 -6.00 9.13
C LEU A 92 1.09 -7.41 9.18
N ASN A 93 1.68 -8.37 8.47
CA ASN A 93 1.20 -9.75 8.36
C ASN A 93 -0.32 -9.85 8.13
N PRO A 94 -0.83 -9.30 7.00
CA PRO A 94 -2.25 -9.24 6.73
C PRO A 94 -2.86 -10.64 6.56
N LEU A 95 -4.19 -10.71 6.71
CA LEU A 95 -4.94 -11.97 6.53
C LEU A 95 -4.74 -12.60 5.15
N TYR A 96 -4.63 -11.77 4.10
CA TYR A 96 -4.41 -12.19 2.74
C TYR A 96 -3.12 -11.57 2.20
N LYS A 97 -2.30 -12.38 1.51
CA LYS A 97 -1.06 -11.94 0.88
C LYS A 97 -1.27 -11.62 -0.60
N ASN A 98 -0.72 -10.50 -1.03
CA ASN A 98 -0.64 -10.05 -2.41
C ASN A 98 0.59 -10.67 -3.08
N LYS A 99 0.34 -11.63 -3.97
CA LYS A 99 1.40 -12.34 -4.71
C LYS A 99 2.11 -11.47 -5.75
N ASN A 100 1.53 -10.31 -6.09
CA ASN A 100 2.08 -9.38 -7.08
C ASN A 100 3.09 -8.39 -6.49
N LEU A 101 3.26 -8.39 -5.16
CA LEU A 101 4.29 -7.62 -4.48
C LEU A 101 5.61 -8.36 -4.55
N ASN A 102 6.42 -8.00 -5.54
CA ASN A 102 7.80 -8.45 -5.66
C ASN A 102 8.77 -7.32 -5.31
N CYS A 103 9.91 -7.69 -4.76
CA CYS A 103 11.05 -6.80 -4.61
C CYS A 103 12.26 -7.46 -5.27
N LYS A 104 13.11 -6.68 -5.91
CA LYS A 104 14.44 -7.14 -6.32
C LYS A 104 15.34 -7.11 -5.08
N ASP A 105 16.21 -8.10 -4.92
CA ASP A 105 16.95 -8.40 -3.67
C ASP A 105 17.89 -7.27 -3.15
N ASP A 106 18.07 -6.18 -3.90
CA ASP A 106 19.06 -5.13 -3.61
C ASP A 106 18.57 -3.99 -2.69
N ILE A 107 17.35 -4.06 -2.14
CA ILE A 107 16.73 -2.97 -1.36
C ILE A 107 16.32 -3.44 0.03
N THR A 108 16.75 -2.71 1.06
CA THR A 108 16.29 -2.90 2.44
C THR A 108 15.40 -1.72 2.83
N VAL A 109 14.10 -1.96 3.02
CA VAL A 109 13.17 -0.93 3.53
C VAL A 109 13.01 -1.11 5.04
N VAL A 110 13.42 -0.10 5.80
CA VAL A 110 13.18 -0.06 7.24
C VAL A 110 11.92 0.74 7.48
N VAL A 111 10.88 0.01 7.83
CA VAL A 111 9.58 0.54 8.15
C VAL A 111 9.52 0.80 9.65
N LYS A 112 9.51 2.06 10.10
CA LYS A 112 9.37 2.41 11.53
C LYS A 112 7.91 2.62 11.89
#